data_AF-A0A6A7BUT8-F1
#
_entry.id   AF-A0A6A7BUT8-F1
#
_cell.length_a   1.000
_cell.length_b   1.000
_cell.length_c   1.000
_cell.angle_alpha   90.00
_cell.angle_beta   90.00
_cell.angle_gamma   90.00
#
_symmetry.space_group_name_H-M   'P 1'
#
loop_
_entity.id
_entity.type
_entity.pdbx_description
1 polymer ?
#
loop_
_entity_poly.entity_id
_entity_poly.type
_entity_poly.pdbx_seq_one_letter_code
_entity_poly.pdbx_strand_id
1 'polypeptide(L)'
;MASQLSKKRAAEPSIEAQERPAKRGKSRKYHQRPAWARLAKTNPKYRPGINGDTAASEESPQMPPPRQRDRLSNGPNVHPMPGRYHPDQPWLDNPPLDWDIIHARQIFGNWEKSIKWNTAYPDLDREVTDWLSFHLSNFNGIGYDPTQGAIEIEAKLGHLIDRGTNERIQFPVRNMTVLEQMWFESDRFECRLTESQHAFEAGNAFLNQMTRESHTEGRVPLEYSHPRSQDVFHPLSARGRELLPAAFRNLNLHGRDLNLRTTTDVKTGIVTARIVKINLAHMHIYSPHSNYDARISINLEVDLNRPELEPFTDLVEAPSAERPAQPARNKDRCSYKHLAYQIDLTRVDVANTTPKYELEVEVEAAVLREQIRMRTFRGYNAVISGFLENIVHLMRLRGVDGTST
;
A
#
# COMPACT_ATOMS: atom_id res chain seq x y z
N MET A 1 34.56 -77.18 19.31
CA MET A 1 35.81 -76.53 18.86
C MET A 1 35.78 -75.09 19.34
N ALA A 2 36.80 -74.69 20.12
CA ALA A 2 37.35 -73.36 20.43
C ALA A 2 36.41 -72.11 20.46
N SER A 3 36.43 -71.16 21.40
CA SER A 3 37.33 -70.82 22.51
C SER A 3 36.75 -69.58 23.25
N GLN A 4 36.73 -69.61 24.58
CA GLN A 4 37.16 -68.61 25.60
C GLN A 4 37.29 -67.10 25.25
N LEU A 5 37.25 -66.09 26.12
CA LEU A 5 36.98 -65.80 27.55
C LEU A 5 37.10 -64.25 27.70
N SER A 6 36.29 -63.67 28.57
CA SER A 6 36.55 -62.59 29.56
C SER A 6 37.64 -61.48 29.40
N LYS A 7 37.26 -60.27 29.88
CA LYS A 7 38.02 -59.20 30.61
C LYS A 7 38.55 -57.93 29.89
N LYS A 8 38.03 -56.79 30.39
CA LYS A 8 38.69 -55.53 30.85
C LYS A 8 40.07 -55.10 30.27
N ARG A 9 40.12 -53.83 29.83
CA ARG A 9 41.20 -52.80 29.99
C ARG A 9 40.49 -51.42 29.90
N ALA A 10 40.63 -50.39 30.75
CA ALA A 10 41.73 -49.75 31.51
C ALA A 10 42.68 -48.86 30.67
N ALA A 11 42.44 -47.53 30.78
CA ALA A 11 43.28 -46.30 30.80
C ALA A 11 44.62 -46.26 30.02
N GLU A 12 44.79 -45.33 29.05
CA GLU A 12 45.43 -43.98 29.11
C GLU A 12 46.81 -44.00 28.36
N PRO A 13 47.41 -42.90 27.85
CA PRO A 13 47.46 -41.55 28.47
C PRO A 13 47.46 -40.30 27.54
N SER A 14 47.10 -39.15 28.15
CA SER A 14 47.83 -37.83 28.15
C SER A 14 48.11 -37.13 26.80
N ILE A 15 48.03 -35.82 26.54
CA ILE A 15 48.14 -34.51 27.23
C ILE A 15 47.49 -33.54 26.19
N GLU A 16 46.68 -32.53 26.48
CA GLU A 16 47.05 -31.24 27.08
C GLU A 16 45.79 -30.39 27.23
N ALA A 17 45.74 -29.61 28.29
CA ALA A 17 44.63 -28.75 28.65
C ALA A 17 44.38 -27.64 27.61
N GLN A 18 43.13 -27.52 27.14
CA GLN A 18 42.61 -26.29 26.59
C GLN A 18 41.31 -25.90 27.29
N GLU A 19 41.23 -24.61 27.57
CA GLU A 19 40.43 -23.97 28.61
C GLU A 19 38.92 -24.21 28.52
N ARG A 20 38.25 -24.18 29.68
CA ARG A 20 36.79 -24.05 29.73
C ARG A 20 36.39 -22.79 28.95
N PRO A 21 35.44 -22.84 28.01
CA PRO A 21 35.01 -21.65 27.32
C PRO A 21 34.45 -20.66 28.35
N ALA A 22 35.08 -19.49 28.43
CA ALA A 22 34.67 -18.40 29.29
C ALA A 22 33.19 -18.12 29.06
N LYS A 23 32.40 -18.06 30.14
CA LYS A 23 31.01 -17.57 30.06
C LYS A 23 31.07 -16.18 29.45
N ARG A 24 30.68 -16.06 28.18
CA ARG A 24 30.54 -14.76 27.49
C ARG A 24 29.62 -13.90 28.35
N GLY A 25 30.21 -12.91 29.01
CA GLY A 25 29.48 -11.92 29.80
C GLY A 25 28.46 -11.24 28.90
N LYS A 26 27.18 -11.32 29.25
CA LYS A 26 26.15 -10.52 28.59
C LYS A 26 26.43 -9.06 28.89
N SER A 27 27.01 -8.34 27.93
CA SER A 27 27.08 -6.88 27.98
C SER A 27 25.66 -6.33 28.07
N ARG A 28 25.36 -5.54 29.11
CA ARG A 28 24.04 -4.91 29.26
C ARG A 28 23.91 -3.85 28.17
N LYS A 29 23.03 -4.11 27.20
CA LYS A 29 22.72 -3.21 26.07
C LYS A 29 22.13 -1.85 26.49
N TYR A 30 21.83 -1.66 27.79
CA TYR A 30 21.28 -0.43 28.34
C TYR A 30 21.97 -0.06 29.66
N HIS A 31 22.41 1.20 29.77
CA HIS A 31 22.97 1.76 31.02
C HIS A 31 21.89 2.03 32.08
N GLN A 32 20.62 2.14 31.66
CA GLN A 32 19.47 2.31 32.55
C GLN A 32 18.36 1.32 32.18
N ARG A 33 17.43 1.06 33.11
CA ARG A 33 16.26 0.22 32.82
C ARG A 33 15.30 0.95 31.88
N PRO A 34 14.80 0.31 30.81
CA PRO A 34 13.75 0.86 29.94
C PRO A 34 12.51 1.25 30.74
N ALA A 35 11.76 2.25 30.27
CA ALA A 35 10.62 2.82 31.00
C ALA A 35 9.54 1.78 31.39
N TRP A 36 9.29 0.79 30.53
CA TRP A 36 8.35 -0.30 30.79
C TRP A 36 8.80 -1.30 31.87
N ALA A 37 10.08 -1.29 32.23
CA ALA A 37 10.66 -2.14 33.29
C ALA A 37 10.97 -1.36 34.58
N ARG A 38 10.55 -0.09 34.68
CA ARG A 38 10.65 0.74 35.89
C ARG A 38 9.39 0.54 36.74
N LEU A 39 9.57 0.30 38.04
CA LEU A 39 8.45 0.23 38.98
C LEU A 39 7.94 1.66 39.26
N ALA A 40 6.62 1.82 39.37
CA ALA A 40 6.00 3.07 39.83
C ALA A 40 6.45 3.42 41.27
N LYS A 41 6.55 4.72 41.58
CA LYS A 41 6.99 5.22 42.90
C LYS A 41 6.12 4.75 44.06
N THR A 42 4.87 4.41 43.78
CA THR A 42 3.88 3.90 44.75
C THR A 42 4.03 2.40 45.03
N ASN A 43 4.90 1.69 44.31
CA ASN A 43 5.12 0.27 44.52
C ASN A 43 5.97 0.04 45.79
N PRO A 44 5.56 -0.84 46.73
CA PRO A 44 6.29 -1.08 47.98
C PRO A 44 7.69 -1.68 47.79
N LYS A 45 8.03 -2.16 46.58
CA LYS A 45 9.37 -2.63 46.20
C LYS A 45 10.21 -1.58 45.46
N TYR A 46 9.74 -0.34 45.36
CA TYR A 46 10.49 0.74 44.74
C TYR A 46 11.74 1.10 45.56
N ARG A 47 12.91 1.09 44.93
CA ARG A 47 14.19 1.49 45.53
C ARG A 47 14.83 2.60 44.68
N PRO A 48 15.05 3.82 45.22
CA PRO A 48 15.57 4.96 44.46
C PRO A 48 16.91 4.67 43.76
N GLY A 49 17.87 4.03 44.44
CA GLY A 49 19.19 3.74 43.85
C GLY A 49 19.23 2.65 42.78
N ILE A 50 18.11 1.96 42.51
CA ILE A 50 18.00 0.90 41.49
C ILE A 50 17.00 1.26 40.38
N ASN A 51 15.99 2.08 40.71
CA ASN A 51 14.85 2.41 39.85
C ASN A 51 14.62 3.92 39.63
N GLY A 52 15.50 4.79 40.13
CA GLY A 52 15.39 6.25 40.01
C GLY A 52 16.64 6.89 39.42
N ASP A 53 16.43 7.93 38.62
CA ASP A 53 17.49 8.73 37.98
C ASP A 53 18.26 9.51 39.06
N THR A 54 19.59 9.36 39.10
CA THR A 54 20.48 10.31 39.78
C THR A 54 20.48 11.61 38.99
N ALA A 55 19.64 12.56 39.40
CA ALA A 55 19.75 13.95 38.99
C ALA A 55 20.99 14.54 39.67
N ALA A 56 22.00 14.91 38.88
CA ALA A 56 23.11 15.72 39.35
C ALA A 56 22.56 17.12 39.69
N SER A 57 22.71 17.49 40.96
CA SER A 57 22.35 18.76 41.55
C SER A 57 23.20 19.91 41.01
N GLU A 58 22.52 21.03 40.76
CA GLU A 58 23.10 22.33 40.43
C GLU A 58 23.98 22.84 41.59
N GLU A 59 25.26 23.09 41.31
CA GLU A 59 26.11 23.96 42.11
C GLU A 59 26.57 25.12 41.22
N SER A 60 26.26 26.35 41.66
CA SER A 60 26.73 27.59 41.05
C SER A 60 28.21 27.84 41.37
N PRO A 61 29.03 28.25 40.39
CA PRO A 61 30.25 29.01 40.68
C PRO A 61 30.18 30.46 40.17
N GLN A 62 30.74 31.34 41.00
CA GLN A 62 30.87 32.79 40.84
C GLN A 62 31.52 33.24 39.51
N MET A 63 31.13 34.43 39.04
CA MET A 63 31.73 35.13 37.90
C MET A 63 33.15 35.67 38.20
N PRO A 64 34.07 35.65 37.21
CA PRO A 64 35.16 36.61 37.06
C PRO A 64 34.94 37.56 35.84
N PRO A 65 35.68 38.69 35.76
CA PRO A 65 35.35 39.85 34.91
C PRO A 65 35.76 39.68 33.43
N PRO A 66 35.31 40.57 32.51
CA PRO A 66 35.45 40.33 31.07
C PRO A 66 36.86 40.69 30.56
N ARG A 67 37.41 39.82 29.70
CA ARG A 67 38.56 40.15 28.82
C ARG A 67 38.14 40.11 27.37
N GLN A 68 38.58 41.11 26.62
CA GLN A 68 38.33 41.34 25.20
C GLN A 68 39.15 40.42 24.28
N ARG A 69 38.53 40.07 23.12
CA ARG A 69 39.10 39.65 21.80
C ARG A 69 39.84 38.28 21.80
N ASP A 70 39.67 37.40 20.81
CA ASP A 70 39.77 37.57 19.36
C ASP A 70 38.87 36.61 18.55
N ARG A 71 38.59 37.03 17.30
CA ARG A 71 37.94 36.26 16.23
C ARG A 71 38.87 35.12 15.77
N LEU A 72 38.36 33.89 15.67
CA LEU A 72 38.76 32.94 14.63
C LEU A 72 37.56 32.06 14.26
N SER A 73 37.28 32.05 12.95
CA SER A 73 36.24 31.31 12.25
C SER A 73 36.45 29.80 12.29
N ASN A 74 35.40 29.04 12.61
CA ASN A 74 35.24 27.65 12.17
C ASN A 74 33.75 27.38 11.92
N GLY A 75 33.44 26.85 10.74
CA GLY A 75 32.07 26.64 10.25
C GLY A 75 31.27 25.64 11.09
N PRO A 76 29.92 25.71 11.06
CA PRO A 76 29.12 24.82 11.88
C PRO A 76 29.07 23.43 11.25
N ASN A 77 29.68 22.49 11.94
CA ASN A 77 29.35 21.08 11.89
C ASN A 77 27.92 20.94 12.44
N VAL A 78 26.91 20.88 11.57
CA VAL A 78 25.50 20.81 11.98
C VAL A 78 25.14 19.35 12.26
N HIS A 79 25.21 18.95 13.53
CA HIS A 79 24.38 17.86 14.02
C HIS A 79 22.94 18.37 14.13
N PRO A 80 21.93 17.74 13.49
CA PRO A 80 20.55 18.19 13.64
C PRO A 80 20.05 17.84 15.04
N MET A 81 19.93 18.85 15.88
CA MET A 81 19.01 18.82 17.01
C MET A 81 17.58 18.73 16.44
N PRO A 82 16.64 18.02 17.10
CA PRO A 82 15.25 17.99 16.64
C PRO A 82 14.65 19.40 16.81
N GLY A 83 14.65 20.16 15.72
CA GLY A 83 14.11 21.52 15.67
C GLY A 83 12.59 21.55 15.89
N ARG A 84 12.12 22.60 16.56
CA ARG A 84 10.69 22.94 16.62
C ARG A 84 10.22 23.17 15.18
N TYR A 85 9.37 22.29 14.67
CA TYR A 85 8.71 22.49 13.38
C TYR A 85 7.93 23.82 13.38
N HIS A 86 8.35 24.78 12.54
CA HIS A 86 7.61 26.02 12.30
C HIS A 86 6.63 25.85 11.12
N PRO A 87 5.34 25.56 11.36
CA PRO A 87 4.37 25.28 10.27
C PRO A 87 4.18 26.45 9.30
N ASP A 88 4.40 27.69 9.77
CA ASP A 88 4.24 28.91 8.98
C ASP A 88 5.53 29.33 8.25
N GLN A 89 6.68 28.73 8.62
CA GLN A 89 8.00 29.07 8.07
C GLN A 89 8.87 27.82 7.85
N PRO A 90 8.40 26.83 7.08
CA PRO A 90 9.08 25.53 6.94
C PRO A 90 10.48 25.60 6.29
N TRP A 91 10.84 26.73 5.69
CA TRP A 91 12.16 26.99 5.08
C TRP A 91 13.30 27.16 6.08
N LEU A 92 12.99 27.40 7.36
CA LEU A 92 13.99 27.58 8.41
C LEU A 92 14.58 26.25 8.91
N ASP A 93 13.82 25.16 8.79
CA ASP A 93 14.10 23.94 9.55
C ASP A 93 14.56 22.75 8.69
N ASN A 94 14.34 22.74 7.37
CA ASN A 94 14.76 21.63 6.50
C ASN A 94 15.03 22.06 5.05
N PRO A 95 16.07 21.51 4.39
CA PRO A 95 16.18 21.59 2.94
C PRO A 95 14.92 20.95 2.30
N PRO A 96 14.48 21.42 1.12
CA PRO A 96 13.33 20.82 0.44
C PRO A 96 13.60 19.33 0.19
N LEU A 97 12.67 18.45 0.57
CA LEU A 97 12.71 17.03 0.19
C LEU A 97 12.37 16.81 -1.30
N ASP A 98 12.02 17.89 -1.99
CA ASP A 98 11.64 17.93 -3.38
C ASP A 98 12.86 18.24 -4.25
N TRP A 99 13.30 17.24 -5.02
CA TRP A 99 14.45 17.35 -5.92
C TRP A 99 14.29 18.48 -6.95
N ASP A 100 13.07 18.78 -7.40
CA ASP A 100 12.85 19.85 -8.37
C ASP A 100 13.15 21.21 -7.74
N ILE A 101 12.80 21.40 -6.46
CA ILE A 101 13.11 22.63 -5.73
C ILE A 101 14.61 22.73 -5.48
N ILE A 102 15.28 21.62 -5.12
CA ILE A 102 16.73 21.59 -4.94
C ILE A 102 17.42 22.00 -6.24
N HIS A 103 17.07 21.37 -7.37
CA HIS A 103 17.65 21.69 -8.68
C HIS A 103 17.34 23.12 -9.13
N ALA A 104 16.11 23.60 -8.95
CA ALA A 104 15.75 24.97 -9.30
C ALA A 104 16.59 26.00 -8.52
N ARG A 105 16.88 25.76 -7.25
CA ARG A 105 17.75 26.65 -6.45
C ARG A 105 19.21 26.61 -6.88
N GLN A 106 19.71 25.46 -7.31
CA GLN A 106 21.06 25.37 -7.86
C GLN A 106 21.23 26.21 -9.13
N ILE A 107 20.17 26.32 -9.94
CA ILE A 107 20.19 27.06 -11.20
C ILE A 107 19.88 28.55 -11.00
N PHE A 108 18.83 28.85 -10.23
CA PHE A 108 18.26 30.20 -10.13
C PHE A 108 18.58 30.92 -8.81
N GLY A 109 19.31 30.29 -7.88
CA GLY A 109 19.64 30.84 -6.57
C GLY A 109 18.48 30.75 -5.58
N ASN A 110 17.98 31.90 -5.10
CA ASN A 110 16.92 31.96 -4.08
C ASN A 110 15.52 31.70 -4.68
N TRP A 111 15.38 30.61 -5.42
CA TRP A 111 14.13 30.25 -6.08
C TRP A 111 13.11 29.68 -5.10
N GLU A 112 11.86 30.10 -5.28
CA GLU A 112 10.68 29.67 -4.53
C GLU A 112 9.60 29.18 -5.48
N LYS A 113 8.88 28.11 -5.08
CA LYS A 113 7.87 27.46 -5.92
C LYS A 113 6.62 28.32 -6.12
N SER A 114 6.28 29.17 -5.14
CA SER A 114 5.17 30.10 -5.20
C SER A 114 5.36 31.26 -4.22
N ILE A 115 4.58 32.33 -4.40
CA ILE A 115 4.52 33.49 -3.47
C ILE A 115 4.09 33.12 -2.04
N LYS A 116 3.53 31.91 -1.83
CA LYS A 116 3.13 31.38 -0.51
C LYS A 116 4.09 30.31 0.00
N TRP A 117 5.22 30.08 -0.68
CA TRP A 117 6.17 29.00 -0.41
C TRP A 117 5.60 27.56 -0.49
N ASN A 118 4.31 27.41 -0.77
CA ASN A 118 3.63 26.13 -0.88
C ASN A 118 3.12 25.88 -2.31
N THR A 119 3.02 24.61 -2.69
CA THR A 119 2.38 24.23 -3.94
C THR A 119 0.87 24.30 -3.75
N ALA A 120 0.16 24.95 -4.68
CA ALA A 120 -1.29 24.86 -4.72
C ALA A 120 -1.69 23.39 -4.96
N TYR A 121 -2.71 22.92 -4.24
CA TYR A 121 -3.20 21.56 -4.43
C TYR A 121 -3.88 21.43 -5.80
N PRO A 122 -3.39 20.57 -6.72
CA PRO A 122 -3.94 20.47 -8.07
C PRO A 122 -5.43 20.12 -8.05
N ASP A 123 -6.18 20.61 -9.04
CA ASP A 123 -7.63 20.40 -9.07
C ASP A 123 -8.00 18.92 -9.26
N LEU A 124 -7.23 18.17 -10.04
CA LEU A 124 -7.43 16.72 -10.18
C LEU A 124 -7.32 16.01 -8.82
N ASP A 125 -6.25 16.29 -8.08
CA ASP A 125 -6.03 15.74 -6.75
C ASP A 125 -7.16 16.12 -5.78
N ARG A 126 -7.63 17.37 -5.87
CA ARG A 126 -8.75 17.86 -5.07
C ARG A 126 -10.04 17.11 -5.36
N GLU A 127 -10.42 16.98 -6.62
CA GLU A 127 -11.64 16.27 -7.02
C GLU A 127 -11.62 14.81 -6.53
N VAL A 128 -10.51 14.11 -6.69
CA VAL A 128 -10.37 12.72 -6.23
C VAL A 128 -10.36 12.64 -4.70
N THR A 129 -9.70 13.60 -4.03
CA THR A 129 -9.67 13.71 -2.57
C THR A 129 -11.07 13.88 -2.00
N ASP A 130 -11.82 14.85 -2.53
CA ASP A 130 -13.15 15.19 -2.07
C ASP A 130 -14.13 14.04 -2.36
N TRP A 131 -14.06 13.43 -3.54
CA TRP A 131 -14.87 12.28 -3.92
C TRP A 131 -14.64 11.07 -3.00
N LEU A 132 -13.37 10.67 -2.78
CA LEU A 132 -13.04 9.56 -1.88
C LEU A 132 -13.45 9.88 -0.43
N SER A 133 -13.22 11.11 0.03
CA SER A 133 -13.53 11.52 1.40
C SER A 133 -15.03 11.48 1.65
N PHE A 134 -15.83 11.99 0.70
CA PHE A 134 -17.29 11.93 0.74
C PHE A 134 -17.78 10.48 0.81
N HIS A 135 -17.33 9.62 -0.10
CA HIS A 135 -17.78 8.23 -0.13
C HIS A 135 -17.35 7.43 1.11
N LEU A 136 -16.08 7.52 1.52
CA LEU A 136 -15.56 6.82 2.69
C LEU A 136 -16.25 7.26 3.99
N SER A 137 -16.64 8.54 4.08
CA SER A 137 -17.40 9.07 5.23
C SER A 137 -18.87 8.66 5.22
N ASN A 138 -19.44 8.39 4.05
CA ASN A 138 -20.83 7.92 3.91
C ASN A 138 -20.94 6.39 4.10
N PHE A 139 -19.87 5.64 3.84
CA PHE A 139 -19.81 4.18 4.10
C PHE A 139 -19.47 3.85 5.56
N ASN A 140 -20.06 4.58 6.51
CA ASN A 140 -19.90 4.34 7.94
C ASN A 140 -20.48 2.97 8.32
N GLY A 141 -19.75 2.22 9.16
CA GLY A 141 -20.14 0.86 9.60
C GLY A 141 -19.92 -0.26 8.57
N ILE A 142 -19.37 0.04 7.40
CA ILE A 142 -19.07 -0.93 6.35
C ILE A 142 -17.56 -1.15 6.24
N GLY A 143 -17.11 -2.41 6.15
CA GLY A 143 -15.72 -2.74 5.78
C GLY A 143 -14.64 -2.29 6.78
N TYR A 144 -15.00 -2.13 8.07
CA TYR A 144 -14.04 -1.82 9.15
C TYR A 144 -13.43 -3.07 9.77
N ASP A 145 -14.11 -4.20 9.67
CA ASP A 145 -13.64 -5.50 10.12
C ASP A 145 -13.24 -6.32 8.89
N PRO A 146 -11.92 -6.43 8.60
CA PRO A 146 -11.43 -7.18 7.45
C PRO A 146 -11.88 -8.64 7.44
N THR A 147 -12.24 -9.21 8.59
CA THR A 147 -12.72 -10.60 8.68
C THR A 147 -14.14 -10.77 8.16
N GLN A 148 -14.92 -9.69 8.10
CA GLN A 148 -16.27 -9.69 7.54
C GLN A 148 -16.29 -9.09 6.14
N GLY A 149 -15.43 -8.12 5.88
CA GLY A 149 -15.23 -7.55 4.56
C GLY A 149 -14.39 -6.28 4.59
N ALA A 150 -13.89 -5.89 3.44
CA ALA A 150 -13.01 -4.74 3.28
C ALA A 150 -13.50 -3.82 2.16
N ILE A 151 -13.26 -2.52 2.32
CA ILE A 151 -13.34 -1.59 1.18
C ILE A 151 -12.04 -1.74 0.38
N GLU A 152 -12.21 -1.96 -0.91
CA GLU A 152 -11.15 -1.98 -1.90
C GLU A 152 -11.28 -0.71 -2.75
N ILE A 153 -10.19 0.06 -2.86
CA ILE A 153 -10.12 1.24 -3.71
C ILE A 153 -9.06 0.94 -4.78
N GLU A 154 -9.51 0.82 -6.02
CA GLU A 154 -8.66 0.44 -7.15
C GLU A 154 -8.85 1.42 -8.32
N ALA A 155 -7.75 1.80 -8.97
CA ALA A 155 -7.74 2.46 -10.25
C ALA A 155 -7.36 1.44 -11.32
N LYS A 156 -8.22 1.29 -12.35
CA LYS A 156 -7.91 0.46 -13.51
C LYS A 156 -7.56 1.33 -14.69
N LEU A 157 -6.51 0.96 -15.41
CA LEU A 157 -6.13 1.59 -16.67
C LEU A 157 -6.83 0.90 -17.85
N GLY A 158 -7.32 1.69 -18.79
CA GLY A 158 -8.13 1.20 -19.90
C GLY A 158 -8.56 2.32 -20.83
N HIS A 159 -9.73 2.19 -21.46
CA HIS A 159 -10.27 3.21 -22.36
C HIS A 159 -11.71 3.54 -22.02
N LEU A 160 -12.04 4.82 -22.14
CA LEU A 160 -13.42 5.29 -22.16
C LEU A 160 -13.95 5.14 -23.59
N ILE A 161 -14.91 4.25 -23.80
CA ILE A 161 -15.43 3.88 -25.12
C ILE A 161 -16.84 4.42 -25.32
N ASP A 162 -17.03 5.16 -26.41
CA ASP A 162 -18.32 5.57 -26.93
C ASP A 162 -19.08 4.33 -27.39
N ARG A 163 -20.29 4.08 -26.87
CA ARG A 163 -21.07 2.90 -27.30
C ARG A 163 -21.60 2.98 -28.73
N GLY A 164 -21.88 4.17 -29.24
CA GLY A 164 -22.39 4.39 -30.58
C GLY A 164 -21.33 4.15 -31.65
N THR A 165 -20.10 4.62 -31.42
CA THR A 165 -18.99 4.47 -32.37
C THR A 165 -18.09 3.28 -32.09
N ASN A 166 -18.13 2.74 -30.87
CA ASN A 166 -17.24 1.68 -30.40
C ASN A 166 -15.75 2.06 -30.41
N GLU A 167 -15.47 3.36 -30.36
CA GLU A 167 -14.13 3.96 -30.34
C GLU A 167 -13.86 4.68 -29.02
N ARG A 168 -12.59 4.99 -28.75
CA ARG A 168 -12.22 5.80 -27.59
C ARG A 168 -12.80 7.20 -27.72
N ILE A 169 -13.54 7.63 -26.69
CA ILE A 169 -14.19 8.95 -26.65
C ILE A 169 -13.13 10.05 -26.84
N GLN A 170 -13.51 11.07 -27.61
CA GLN A 170 -12.73 12.29 -27.77
C GLN A 170 -13.47 13.46 -27.14
N PHE A 171 -12.87 14.08 -26.12
CA PHE A 171 -13.38 15.30 -25.51
C PHE A 171 -12.56 16.50 -25.99
N PRO A 172 -13.18 17.70 -26.14
CA PRO A 172 -12.49 18.92 -26.53
C PRO A 172 -11.69 19.53 -25.35
N VAL A 173 -10.85 18.72 -24.69
CA VAL A 173 -10.00 19.09 -23.57
C VAL A 173 -8.54 18.75 -23.87
N ARG A 174 -7.59 19.48 -23.26
CA ARG A 174 -6.15 19.34 -23.52
C ARG A 174 -5.37 18.78 -22.34
N ASN A 175 -6.04 18.34 -21.28
CA ASN A 175 -5.38 17.80 -20.11
C ASN A 175 -6.23 16.71 -19.49
N MET A 176 -5.60 15.95 -18.60
CA MET A 176 -6.28 14.95 -17.80
C MET A 176 -7.39 15.61 -16.99
N THR A 177 -8.59 15.03 -17.03
CA THR A 177 -9.78 15.58 -16.38
C THR A 177 -10.61 14.48 -15.76
N VAL A 178 -11.20 14.76 -14.60
CA VAL A 178 -12.30 13.96 -14.06
C VAL A 178 -13.53 14.19 -14.94
N LEU A 179 -14.24 13.13 -15.25
CA LEU A 179 -15.53 13.21 -15.93
C LEU A 179 -16.67 13.21 -14.93
N GLU A 180 -17.65 14.06 -15.16
CA GLU A 180 -18.92 14.02 -14.45
C GLU A 180 -19.67 12.72 -14.78
N GLN A 181 -20.14 12.02 -13.75
CA GLN A 181 -20.63 10.66 -13.90
C GLN A 181 -21.87 10.60 -14.80
N MET A 182 -22.77 11.58 -14.66
CA MET A 182 -24.00 11.69 -15.45
C MET A 182 -23.75 11.79 -16.96
N TRP A 183 -22.57 12.28 -17.37
CA TRP A 183 -22.23 12.41 -18.79
C TRP A 183 -21.75 11.11 -19.44
N PHE A 184 -21.30 10.14 -18.65
CA PHE A 184 -20.72 8.89 -19.14
C PHE A 184 -21.66 7.68 -18.94
N GLU A 185 -22.87 7.88 -18.43
CA GLU A 185 -23.81 6.78 -18.13
C GLU A 185 -24.17 5.94 -19.37
N SER A 186 -24.21 6.55 -20.55
CA SER A 186 -24.49 5.86 -21.81
C SER A 186 -23.30 5.08 -22.37
N ASP A 187 -22.10 5.28 -21.87
CA ASP A 187 -20.87 4.77 -22.45
C ASP A 187 -20.33 3.55 -21.70
N ARG A 188 -19.11 3.11 -21.98
CA ARG A 188 -18.49 2.01 -21.23
C ARG A 188 -17.00 2.20 -21.03
N PHE A 189 -16.52 1.80 -19.86
CA PHE A 189 -15.09 1.68 -19.60
C PHE A 189 -14.60 0.27 -19.94
N GLU A 190 -13.58 0.18 -20.79
CA GLU A 190 -12.92 -1.08 -21.12
C GLU A 190 -11.59 -1.21 -20.39
N CYS A 191 -11.56 -2.10 -19.40
CA CYS A 191 -10.35 -2.48 -18.68
C CYS A 191 -9.49 -3.44 -19.51
N ARG A 192 -8.74 -2.90 -20.47
CA ARG A 192 -7.81 -3.64 -21.31
C ARG A 192 -6.70 -2.71 -21.80
N LEU A 193 -5.46 -3.17 -21.71
CA LEU A 193 -4.32 -2.49 -22.33
C LEU A 193 -4.32 -2.68 -23.87
N THR A 194 -4.01 -1.64 -24.64
CA THR A 194 -3.88 -1.68 -26.11
C THR A 194 -2.56 -2.37 -26.48
N GLU A 195 -2.48 -3.04 -27.63
CA GLU A 195 -1.29 -3.80 -28.03
C GLU A 195 -0.84 -4.76 -26.91
N SER A 196 -1.85 -5.46 -26.37
CA SER A 196 -1.97 -5.82 -24.96
C SER A 196 -0.81 -6.60 -24.34
N GLN A 197 0.04 -7.21 -25.16
CA GLN A 197 1.26 -7.87 -24.70
C GLN A 197 2.44 -6.88 -24.56
N HIS A 198 2.67 -5.99 -25.51
CA HIS A 198 3.79 -5.04 -25.47
C HIS A 198 3.65 -4.01 -24.34
N ALA A 199 2.44 -3.47 -24.15
CA ALA A 199 2.16 -2.57 -23.03
C ALA A 199 2.32 -3.27 -21.67
N PHE A 200 1.89 -4.53 -21.59
CA PHE A 200 2.05 -5.35 -20.40
C PHE A 200 3.54 -5.65 -20.11
N GLU A 201 4.32 -6.01 -21.14
CA GLU A 201 5.75 -6.23 -21.04
C GLU A 201 6.51 -4.96 -20.64
N ALA A 202 6.15 -3.80 -21.22
CA ALA A 202 6.71 -2.50 -20.85
C ALA A 202 6.41 -2.15 -19.38
N GLY A 203 5.17 -2.33 -18.94
CA GLY A 203 4.77 -2.14 -17.54
C GLY A 203 5.52 -3.06 -16.58
N ASN A 204 5.65 -4.33 -16.93
CA ASN A 204 6.40 -5.31 -16.14
C ASN A 204 7.90 -4.94 -16.08
N ALA A 205 8.51 -4.56 -17.21
CA ALA A 205 9.91 -4.14 -17.26
C ALA A 205 10.17 -2.90 -16.38
N PHE A 206 9.30 -1.89 -16.48
CA PHE A 206 9.33 -0.68 -15.66
C PHE A 206 9.23 -1.02 -14.17
N LEU A 207 8.23 -1.79 -13.75
CA LEU A 207 8.04 -2.10 -12.32
C LEU A 207 9.15 -3.00 -11.76
N ASN A 208 9.70 -3.90 -12.56
CA ASN A 208 10.88 -4.67 -12.17
C ASN A 208 12.12 -3.77 -12.00
N GLN A 209 12.28 -2.75 -12.85
CA GLN A 209 13.32 -1.75 -12.68
C GLN A 209 13.11 -0.93 -11.40
N MET A 210 11.92 -0.38 -11.19
CA MET A 210 11.60 0.37 -9.98
C MET A 210 11.78 -0.47 -8.71
N THR A 211 11.48 -1.76 -8.77
CA THR A 211 11.74 -2.70 -7.68
C THR A 211 13.23 -2.76 -7.39
N ARG A 212 14.10 -3.01 -8.38
CA ARG A 212 15.56 -3.03 -8.16
C ARG A 212 16.09 -1.72 -7.58
N GLU A 213 15.65 -0.58 -8.12
CA GLU A 213 16.11 0.75 -7.69
C GLU A 213 15.64 1.10 -6.27
N SER A 214 14.50 0.57 -5.83
CA SER A 214 13.98 0.83 -4.48
C SER A 214 14.76 0.16 -3.35
N HIS A 215 15.61 -0.82 -3.65
CA HIS A 215 16.47 -1.49 -2.66
C HIS A 215 17.79 -0.74 -2.41
N THR A 216 17.94 0.47 -2.96
CA THR A 216 19.06 1.36 -2.69
C THR A 216 18.92 2.07 -1.34
N GLU A 217 20.05 2.52 -0.77
CA GLU A 217 20.05 3.20 0.54
C GLU A 217 19.19 4.47 0.52
N GLY A 218 18.37 4.65 1.56
CA GLY A 218 17.48 5.81 1.71
C GLY A 218 16.11 5.68 1.03
N ARG A 219 15.84 4.58 0.32
CA ARG A 219 14.54 4.26 -0.27
C ARG A 219 13.76 3.26 0.58
N VAL A 220 12.43 3.31 0.50
CA VAL A 220 11.56 2.22 0.98
C VAL A 220 11.52 1.14 -0.11
N PRO A 221 11.84 -0.12 0.21
CA PRO A 221 11.88 -1.19 -0.78
C PRO A 221 10.47 -1.54 -1.26
N LEU A 222 10.34 -1.80 -2.56
CA LEU A 222 9.17 -2.47 -3.12
C LEU A 222 9.22 -3.96 -2.83
N GLU A 223 8.06 -4.50 -2.47
CA GLU A 223 7.82 -5.93 -2.31
C GLU A 223 7.21 -6.49 -3.60
N TYR A 224 7.69 -7.65 -4.05
CA TYR A 224 7.22 -8.32 -5.26
C TYR A 224 6.64 -9.69 -4.93
N SER A 225 5.51 -10.03 -5.56
CA SER A 225 4.97 -11.39 -5.55
C SER A 225 4.36 -11.73 -6.91
N HIS A 226 4.31 -13.03 -7.23
CA HIS A 226 3.81 -13.52 -8.52
C HIS A 226 2.78 -14.65 -8.35
N PRO A 227 1.59 -14.36 -7.79
CA PRO A 227 0.57 -15.37 -7.60
C PRO A 227 -0.06 -15.83 -8.92
N ARG A 228 -0.41 -17.12 -8.98
CA ARG A 228 -1.26 -17.70 -10.03
C ARG A 228 -2.50 -18.29 -9.39
N SER A 229 -3.66 -17.80 -9.82
CA SER A 229 -4.94 -18.19 -9.22
C SER A 229 -5.99 -18.52 -10.27
N GLN A 230 -6.99 -19.29 -9.87
CA GLN A 230 -8.18 -19.53 -10.64
C GLN A 230 -9.38 -18.97 -9.88
N ASP A 231 -10.14 -18.10 -10.54
CA ASP A 231 -11.40 -17.57 -10.02
C ASP A 231 -12.58 -18.31 -10.67
N VAL A 232 -13.45 -18.87 -9.82
CA VAL A 232 -14.72 -19.49 -10.21
C VAL A 232 -15.87 -18.71 -9.59
N PHE A 233 -16.96 -18.53 -10.33
CA PHE A 233 -18.09 -17.70 -9.92
C PHE A 233 -19.37 -18.54 -9.90
N HIS A 234 -20.05 -18.52 -8.77
CA HIS A 234 -21.35 -19.16 -8.61
C HIS A 234 -22.39 -18.16 -8.12
N PRO A 235 -23.65 -18.24 -8.61
CA PRO A 235 -24.74 -17.42 -8.09
C PRO A 235 -24.90 -17.63 -6.58
N LEU A 236 -25.07 -16.54 -5.85
CA LEU A 236 -25.20 -16.56 -4.39
C LEU A 236 -26.62 -16.99 -3.99
N SER A 237 -26.71 -18.03 -3.15
CA SER A 237 -27.97 -18.57 -2.67
C SER A 237 -28.71 -17.62 -1.73
N ALA A 238 -30.00 -17.89 -1.47
CA ALA A 238 -30.75 -17.19 -0.43
C ALA A 238 -30.02 -17.20 0.92
N ARG A 239 -29.46 -18.36 1.31
CA ARG A 239 -28.67 -18.50 2.53
C ARG A 239 -27.39 -17.67 2.50
N GLY A 240 -26.67 -17.66 1.37
CA GLY A 240 -25.49 -16.81 1.18
C GLY A 240 -25.82 -15.33 1.34
N ARG A 241 -26.98 -14.89 0.84
CA ARG A 241 -27.45 -13.50 0.98
C ARG A 241 -27.80 -13.11 2.42
N GLU A 242 -28.36 -14.03 3.21
CA GLU A 242 -28.65 -13.79 4.63
C GLU A 242 -27.40 -13.55 5.46
N LEU A 243 -26.28 -14.18 5.07
CA LEU A 243 -25.00 -14.13 5.76
C LEU A 243 -24.14 -12.90 5.39
N LEU A 244 -24.58 -12.10 4.41
CA LEU A 244 -23.95 -10.82 4.12
C LEU A 244 -24.13 -9.88 5.33
N PRO A 245 -23.11 -9.08 5.70
CA PRO A 245 -23.20 -8.17 6.84
C PRO A 245 -24.43 -7.25 6.76
N ALA A 246 -24.99 -6.83 7.90
CA ALA A 246 -26.20 -6.00 7.90
C ALA A 246 -26.03 -4.71 7.09
N ALA A 247 -24.84 -4.11 7.15
CA ALA A 247 -24.50 -2.92 6.39
C ALA A 247 -24.49 -3.15 4.87
N PHE A 248 -24.25 -4.39 4.40
CA PHE A 248 -24.42 -4.78 3.00
C PHE A 248 -25.88 -4.88 2.59
N ARG A 249 -26.73 -5.50 3.43
CA ARG A 249 -28.16 -5.67 3.13
C ARG A 249 -28.88 -4.32 2.97
N ASN A 250 -28.38 -3.30 3.67
CA ASN A 250 -28.92 -1.94 3.62
C ASN A 250 -28.56 -1.14 2.36
N LEU A 251 -27.64 -1.61 1.51
CA LEU A 251 -27.23 -0.92 0.26
C LEU A 251 -28.27 -1.05 -0.88
N ASN A 252 -29.54 -1.36 -0.55
CA ASN A 252 -30.63 -1.58 -1.49
C ASN A 252 -30.24 -2.51 -2.66
N LEU A 253 -29.56 -3.62 -2.34
CA LEU A 253 -29.09 -4.62 -3.31
C LEU A 253 -30.21 -5.50 -3.86
N HIS A 254 -31.47 -5.16 -3.58
CA HIS A 254 -32.62 -5.95 -4.01
C HIS A 254 -32.63 -6.10 -5.53
N GLY A 255 -32.68 -7.36 -5.99
CA GLY A 255 -32.67 -7.69 -7.41
C GLY A 255 -31.29 -7.72 -8.08
N ARG A 256 -30.18 -7.41 -7.38
CA ARG A 256 -28.85 -7.61 -7.95
C ARG A 256 -28.46 -9.09 -7.92
N ASP A 257 -27.96 -9.57 -9.05
CA ASP A 257 -27.35 -10.90 -9.14
C ASP A 257 -25.96 -10.86 -8.50
N LEU A 258 -25.88 -11.37 -7.27
CA LEU A 258 -24.63 -11.52 -6.54
C LEU A 258 -24.02 -12.89 -6.83
N ASN A 259 -22.71 -12.91 -6.99
CA ASN A 259 -21.95 -14.14 -7.17
C ASN A 259 -20.93 -14.29 -6.04
N LEU A 260 -20.78 -15.52 -5.55
CA LEU A 260 -19.63 -15.92 -4.76
C LEU A 260 -18.46 -16.22 -5.70
N ARG A 261 -17.39 -15.42 -5.60
CA ARG A 261 -16.10 -15.70 -6.25
C ARG A 261 -15.29 -16.61 -5.33
N THR A 262 -14.97 -17.81 -5.79
CA THR A 262 -13.99 -18.69 -5.12
C THR A 262 -12.66 -18.58 -5.85
N THR A 263 -11.61 -18.22 -5.14
CA THR A 263 -10.24 -18.09 -5.66
C THR A 263 -9.40 -19.26 -5.13
N THR A 264 -8.76 -19.98 -6.04
CA THR A 264 -7.90 -21.13 -5.73
C THR A 264 -6.48 -20.86 -6.22
N ASP A 265 -5.48 -21.07 -5.38
CA ASP A 265 -4.08 -21.00 -5.80
C ASP A 265 -3.77 -22.20 -6.70
N VAL A 266 -3.28 -21.93 -7.91
CA VAL A 266 -3.08 -22.96 -8.95
C VAL A 266 -1.96 -23.93 -8.57
N LYS A 267 -0.96 -23.48 -7.81
CA LYS A 267 0.21 -24.28 -7.46
C LYS A 267 -0.12 -25.29 -6.35
N THR A 268 -0.90 -24.88 -5.37
CA THR A 268 -1.20 -25.65 -4.17
C THR A 268 -2.58 -26.32 -4.22
N GLY A 269 -3.49 -25.84 -5.06
CA GLY A 269 -4.89 -26.28 -5.09
C GLY A 269 -5.71 -25.80 -3.89
N ILE A 270 -5.15 -24.95 -3.04
CA ILE A 270 -5.82 -24.45 -1.83
C ILE A 270 -6.73 -23.27 -2.19
N VAL A 271 -7.96 -23.28 -1.67
CA VAL A 271 -8.87 -22.14 -1.77
C VAL A 271 -8.37 -21.03 -0.85
N THR A 272 -7.97 -19.90 -1.44
CA THR A 272 -7.42 -18.76 -0.72
C THR A 272 -8.49 -17.74 -0.33
N ALA A 273 -9.57 -17.62 -1.11
CA ALA A 273 -10.63 -16.66 -0.83
C ALA A 273 -12.00 -17.12 -1.35
N ARG A 274 -13.06 -16.65 -0.69
CA ARG A 274 -14.46 -16.78 -1.08
C ARG A 274 -15.15 -15.44 -0.84
N ILE A 275 -15.26 -14.64 -1.88
CA ILE A 275 -15.62 -13.22 -1.76
C ILE A 275 -16.90 -12.90 -2.54
N VAL A 276 -17.74 -12.05 -1.95
CA VAL A 276 -18.82 -11.36 -2.67
C VAL A 276 -18.40 -9.90 -2.86
N LYS A 277 -18.16 -9.49 -4.11
CA LYS A 277 -17.71 -8.14 -4.46
C LYS A 277 -18.88 -7.29 -4.97
N ILE A 278 -18.99 -6.07 -4.46
CA ILE A 278 -20.02 -5.10 -4.86
C ILE A 278 -19.37 -3.76 -5.18
N ASN A 279 -19.70 -3.19 -6.34
CA ASN A 279 -19.30 -1.82 -6.66
C ASN A 279 -20.19 -0.84 -5.89
N LEU A 280 -19.55 0.04 -5.10
CA LEU A 280 -20.23 1.09 -4.35
C LEU A 280 -20.25 2.41 -5.12
N ALA A 281 -19.13 2.76 -5.73
CA ALA A 281 -18.98 3.98 -6.51
C ALA A 281 -17.83 3.82 -7.50
N HIS A 282 -17.80 4.67 -8.51
CA HIS A 282 -16.66 4.83 -9.41
C HIS A 282 -16.63 6.24 -9.97
N MET A 283 -15.45 6.69 -10.38
CA MET A 283 -15.23 7.92 -11.15
C MET A 283 -14.31 7.63 -12.33
N HIS A 284 -14.45 8.42 -13.38
CA HIS A 284 -13.66 8.29 -14.61
C HIS A 284 -12.70 9.46 -14.76
N ILE A 285 -11.49 9.15 -15.20
CA ILE A 285 -10.46 10.13 -15.53
C ILE A 285 -10.11 9.95 -17.00
N TYR A 286 -10.43 10.95 -17.81
CA TYR A 286 -10.04 11.02 -19.21
C TYR A 286 -8.65 11.63 -19.34
N SER A 287 -7.80 11.07 -20.20
CA SER A 287 -6.46 11.60 -20.44
C SER A 287 -6.13 11.68 -21.94
N PRO A 288 -6.23 12.87 -22.57
CA PRO A 288 -6.05 13.02 -24.02
C PRO A 288 -4.61 12.80 -24.49
N HIS A 289 -3.62 12.89 -23.59
CA HIS A 289 -2.19 12.78 -23.92
C HIS A 289 -1.57 11.42 -23.51
N SER A 290 -2.38 10.52 -22.97
CA SER A 290 -1.99 9.14 -22.67
C SER A 290 -2.72 8.19 -23.62
N ASN A 291 -2.13 7.01 -23.83
CA ASN A 291 -2.82 5.90 -24.49
C ASN A 291 -3.99 5.38 -23.66
N TYR A 292 -3.99 5.62 -22.34
CA TYR A 292 -4.97 5.10 -21.41
C TYR A 292 -5.77 6.21 -20.73
N ASP A 293 -6.99 5.86 -20.36
CA ASP A 293 -7.84 6.51 -19.38
C ASP A 293 -7.82 5.69 -18.08
N ALA A 294 -8.38 6.23 -17.01
CA ALA A 294 -8.48 5.51 -15.74
C ALA A 294 -9.91 5.50 -15.19
N ARG A 295 -10.24 4.42 -14.48
CA ARG A 295 -11.45 4.33 -13.65
C ARG A 295 -11.05 4.02 -12.22
N ILE A 296 -11.30 4.95 -11.31
CA ILE A 296 -11.17 4.72 -9.87
C ILE A 296 -12.48 4.14 -9.38
N SER A 297 -12.43 3.01 -8.71
CA SER A 297 -13.60 2.27 -8.22
C SER A 297 -13.47 2.07 -6.71
N ILE A 298 -14.54 2.29 -5.98
CA ILE A 298 -14.69 1.87 -4.59
C ILE A 298 -15.58 0.64 -4.60
N ASN A 299 -15.00 -0.49 -4.25
CA ASN A 299 -15.72 -1.74 -4.10
C ASN A 299 -15.73 -2.16 -2.64
N LEU A 300 -16.65 -3.06 -2.35
CA LEU A 300 -16.78 -3.69 -1.08
C LEU A 300 -16.73 -5.20 -1.27
N GLU A 301 -15.76 -5.83 -0.64
CA GLU A 301 -15.52 -7.27 -0.69
C GLU A 301 -15.95 -7.91 0.63
N VAL A 302 -17.01 -8.72 0.64
CA VAL A 302 -17.37 -9.57 1.80
C VAL A 302 -16.48 -10.79 1.82
N ASP A 303 -15.91 -11.11 2.97
CA ASP A 303 -15.27 -12.39 3.17
C ASP A 303 -16.26 -13.45 3.69
N LEU A 304 -16.52 -14.47 2.87
CA LEU A 304 -17.28 -15.65 3.23
C LEU A 304 -16.38 -16.89 3.38
N ASN A 305 -15.06 -16.74 3.32
CA ASN A 305 -14.09 -17.83 3.50
C ASN A 305 -13.81 -18.12 4.97
N ARG A 306 -14.87 -18.33 5.76
CA ARG A 306 -14.78 -18.45 7.21
C ARG A 306 -15.12 -19.87 7.65
N PRO A 307 -14.33 -20.50 8.55
CA PRO A 307 -14.57 -21.89 8.96
C PRO A 307 -15.98 -22.14 9.52
N GLU A 308 -16.57 -21.16 10.21
CA GLU A 308 -17.92 -21.25 10.76
C GLU A 308 -19.04 -21.27 9.70
N LEU A 309 -18.72 -21.00 8.42
CA LEU A 309 -19.67 -21.02 7.32
C LEU A 309 -19.64 -22.33 6.52
N GLU A 310 -18.82 -23.31 6.91
CA GLU A 310 -18.84 -24.62 6.29
C GLU A 310 -20.15 -25.38 6.58
N PRO A 311 -20.71 -26.13 5.61
CA PRO A 311 -20.20 -26.32 4.25
C PRO A 311 -20.54 -25.15 3.31
N PHE A 312 -19.56 -24.73 2.49
CA PHE A 312 -19.75 -23.61 1.55
C PHE A 312 -20.71 -23.91 0.39
N THR A 313 -21.09 -25.17 0.19
CA THR A 313 -22.02 -25.59 -0.86
C THR A 313 -23.39 -24.93 -0.72
N ASP A 314 -23.81 -24.64 0.52
CA ASP A 314 -25.13 -24.08 0.79
C ASP A 314 -25.19 -22.57 0.52
N LEU A 315 -24.03 -21.94 0.30
CA LEU A 315 -23.90 -20.51 -0.01
C LEU A 315 -24.13 -20.20 -1.48
N VAL A 316 -24.17 -21.21 -2.34
CA VAL A 316 -24.24 -21.06 -3.80
C VAL A 316 -25.41 -21.83 -4.38
N GLU A 317 -25.92 -21.35 -5.52
CA GLU A 317 -26.92 -22.05 -6.31
C GLU A 317 -26.24 -22.77 -7.47
N ALA A 318 -26.81 -23.92 -7.86
CA ALA A 318 -26.42 -24.59 -9.09
C ALA A 318 -26.73 -23.66 -10.29
N PRO A 319 -25.84 -23.60 -11.29
CA PRO A 319 -26.11 -22.85 -12.52
C PRO A 319 -27.42 -23.30 -13.16
N SER A 320 -28.22 -22.35 -13.64
CA SER A 320 -29.48 -22.62 -14.34
C SER A 320 -29.43 -22.07 -15.76
N ALA A 321 -30.43 -22.41 -16.58
CA ALA A 321 -30.56 -21.83 -17.93
C ALA A 321 -30.75 -20.29 -17.87
N GLU A 322 -31.41 -19.80 -16.82
CA GLU A 322 -31.65 -18.37 -16.59
C GLU A 322 -30.42 -17.66 -15.99
N ARG A 323 -29.59 -18.39 -15.24
CA ARG A 323 -28.35 -17.90 -14.64
C ARG A 323 -27.21 -18.89 -14.90
N PRO A 324 -26.61 -18.87 -16.11
CA PRO A 324 -25.51 -19.75 -16.44
C PRO A 324 -24.27 -19.43 -15.61
N ALA A 325 -23.42 -20.45 -15.39
CA ALA A 325 -22.14 -20.26 -14.73
C ALA A 325 -21.26 -19.31 -15.56
N GLN A 326 -20.63 -18.35 -14.91
CA GLN A 326 -19.57 -17.60 -15.59
C GLN A 326 -18.37 -18.52 -15.80
N PRO A 327 -17.67 -18.39 -16.93
CA PRO A 327 -16.49 -19.19 -17.18
C PRO A 327 -15.42 -18.89 -16.13
N ALA A 328 -14.70 -19.93 -15.71
CA ALA A 328 -13.56 -19.79 -14.81
C ALA A 328 -12.49 -18.90 -15.46
N ARG A 329 -11.83 -18.10 -14.64
CA ARG A 329 -10.78 -17.17 -15.07
C ARG A 329 -9.46 -17.60 -14.42
N ASN A 330 -8.47 -17.92 -15.23
CA ASN A 330 -7.12 -18.15 -14.75
C ASN A 330 -6.37 -16.82 -14.76
N LYS A 331 -5.72 -16.48 -13.66
CA LYS A 331 -5.02 -15.21 -13.46
C LYS A 331 -3.55 -15.49 -13.21
N ASP A 332 -2.71 -14.84 -14.01
CA ASP A 332 -1.27 -14.76 -13.81
C ASP A 332 -0.92 -13.30 -13.47
N ARG A 333 -0.54 -13.03 -12.21
CA ARG A 333 -0.44 -11.67 -11.67
C ARG A 333 0.95 -11.38 -11.17
N CYS A 334 1.56 -10.31 -11.67
CA CYS A 334 2.74 -9.69 -11.08
C CYS A 334 2.27 -8.56 -10.14
N SER A 335 2.48 -8.74 -8.83
CA SER A 335 2.02 -7.80 -7.80
C SER A 335 3.20 -7.10 -7.15
N TYR A 336 3.12 -5.76 -7.08
CA TYR A 336 4.15 -4.89 -6.52
C TYR A 336 3.54 -4.05 -5.39
N LYS A 337 4.00 -4.25 -4.16
CA LYS A 337 3.54 -3.48 -2.99
C LYS A 337 4.57 -2.43 -2.60
N HIS A 338 4.12 -1.20 -2.42
CA HIS A 338 4.94 -0.07 -1.99
C HIS A 338 4.14 0.86 -1.09
N LEU A 339 4.51 0.96 0.19
CA LEU A 339 3.80 1.77 1.18
C LEU A 339 2.31 1.35 1.26
N ALA A 340 1.39 2.30 1.07
CA ALA A 340 -0.06 2.10 1.08
C ALA A 340 -0.62 1.72 -0.30
N TYR A 341 0.24 1.42 -1.28
CA TYR A 341 -0.15 1.15 -2.66
C TYR A 341 0.22 -0.26 -3.08
N GLN A 342 -0.61 -0.86 -3.92
CA GLN A 342 -0.33 -2.09 -4.62
C GLN A 342 -0.56 -1.88 -6.11
N ILE A 343 0.37 -2.34 -6.95
CA ILE A 343 0.26 -2.27 -8.41
C ILE A 343 0.23 -3.70 -8.92
N ASP A 344 -0.84 -4.06 -9.62
CA ASP A 344 -1.06 -5.41 -10.12
C ASP A 344 -1.11 -5.40 -11.66
N LEU A 345 -0.22 -6.17 -12.27
CA LEU A 345 -0.27 -6.51 -13.68
C LEU A 345 -0.83 -7.91 -13.80
N THR A 346 -2.05 -8.03 -14.32
CA THR A 346 -2.75 -9.30 -14.39
C THR A 346 -3.00 -9.70 -15.84
N ARG A 347 -2.51 -10.88 -16.24
CA ARG A 347 -3.00 -11.59 -17.41
C ARG A 347 -4.17 -12.48 -16.99
N VAL A 348 -5.32 -12.32 -17.64
CA VAL A 348 -6.54 -13.08 -17.39
C VAL A 348 -6.85 -13.95 -18.60
N ASP A 349 -6.79 -15.26 -18.41
CA ASP A 349 -7.15 -16.26 -19.41
C ASP A 349 -8.54 -16.82 -19.09
N VAL A 350 -9.45 -16.74 -20.06
CA VAL A 350 -10.79 -17.35 -19.98
C VAL A 350 -10.94 -18.31 -21.14
N ALA A 351 -11.47 -19.51 -20.87
CA ALA A 351 -11.61 -20.56 -21.88
C ALA A 351 -12.32 -20.04 -23.14
N ASN A 352 -11.77 -20.37 -24.31
CA ASN A 352 -12.27 -19.97 -25.63
C ASN A 352 -12.30 -18.46 -25.89
N THR A 353 -11.48 -17.66 -25.20
CA THR A 353 -11.36 -16.22 -25.43
C THR A 353 -9.91 -15.78 -25.57
N THR A 354 -9.69 -14.58 -26.11
CA THR A 354 -8.36 -13.98 -26.13
C THR A 354 -7.95 -13.54 -24.72
N PRO A 355 -6.68 -13.72 -24.32
CA PRO A 355 -6.20 -13.26 -23.02
C PRO A 355 -6.41 -11.76 -22.87
N LYS A 356 -6.84 -11.35 -21.67
CA LYS A 356 -6.97 -9.95 -21.29
C LYS A 356 -5.78 -9.55 -20.42
N TYR A 357 -5.34 -8.31 -20.56
CA TYR A 357 -4.23 -7.75 -19.81
C TYR A 357 -4.75 -6.53 -19.07
N GLU A 358 -4.69 -6.58 -17.75
CA GLU A 358 -5.23 -5.61 -16.82
C GLU A 358 -4.09 -5.00 -16.01
N LEU A 359 -4.16 -3.70 -15.76
CA LEU A 359 -3.25 -2.94 -14.91
C LEU A 359 -4.06 -2.18 -13.87
N GLU A 360 -3.82 -2.51 -12.62
CA GLU A 360 -4.58 -2.04 -11.47
C GLU A 360 -3.62 -1.36 -10.48
N VAL A 361 -4.04 -0.23 -9.91
CA VAL A 361 -3.36 0.43 -8.79
C VAL A 361 -4.35 0.48 -7.64
N GLU A 362 -4.02 -0.10 -6.51
CA GLU A 362 -4.84 -0.09 -5.30
C GLU A 362 -4.24 0.84 -4.25
N VAL A 363 -5.11 1.42 -3.42
CA VAL A 363 -4.71 2.18 -2.23
C VAL A 363 -5.42 1.63 -0.99
N GLU A 364 -4.68 1.46 0.09
CA GLU A 364 -5.20 0.89 1.33
C GLU A 364 -6.29 1.80 1.96
N ALA A 365 -7.56 1.38 1.86
CA ALA A 365 -8.69 2.14 2.39
C ALA A 365 -8.61 2.37 3.92
N ALA A 366 -7.96 1.44 4.65
CA ALA A 366 -7.74 1.56 6.09
C ALA A 366 -6.85 2.78 6.43
N VAL A 367 -5.80 3.02 5.65
CA VAL A 367 -4.91 4.18 5.81
C VAL A 367 -5.70 5.47 5.58
N LEU A 368 -6.49 5.54 4.51
CA LEU A 368 -7.32 6.71 4.20
C LEU A 368 -8.35 7.00 5.29
N ARG A 369 -9.07 5.98 5.75
CA ARG A 369 -10.06 6.10 6.83
C ARG A 369 -9.45 6.56 8.14
N GLU A 370 -8.26 6.08 8.47
CA GLU A 370 -7.53 6.51 9.65
C GLU A 370 -7.15 8.00 9.57
N GLN A 371 -6.71 8.49 8.40
CA GLN A 371 -6.45 9.92 8.19
C GLN A 371 -7.73 10.78 8.30
N ILE A 372 -8.86 10.31 7.77
CA ILE A 372 -10.17 10.98 7.92
C ILE A 372 -10.53 11.07 9.41
N ARG A 373 -10.38 9.96 10.15
CA ARG A 373 -10.68 9.88 11.60
C ARG A 373 -9.81 10.83 12.42
N MET A 374 -8.53 10.92 12.10
CA MET A 374 -7.59 11.85 12.74
C MET A 374 -7.84 13.31 12.36
N ARG A 375 -8.69 13.58 11.35
CA ARG A 375 -8.94 14.91 10.77
C ARG A 375 -7.65 15.57 10.27
N THR A 376 -6.68 14.75 9.86
CA THR A 376 -5.37 15.18 9.34
C THR A 376 -5.42 15.25 7.82
N PHE A 377 -6.02 16.32 7.29
CA PHE A 377 -6.15 16.53 5.84
C PHE A 377 -4.81 16.45 5.10
N ARG A 378 -3.69 16.86 5.73
CA ARG A 378 -2.37 16.79 5.10
C ARG A 378 -1.89 15.36 4.80
N GLY A 379 -2.13 14.42 5.72
CA GLY A 379 -1.74 13.03 5.52
C GLY A 379 -2.65 12.34 4.50
N TYR A 380 -3.95 12.61 4.56
CA TYR A 380 -4.92 12.14 3.57
C TYR A 380 -4.53 12.59 2.15
N ASN A 381 -4.32 13.90 1.95
CA ASN A 381 -3.96 14.45 0.65
C ASN A 381 -2.63 13.89 0.13
N ALA A 382 -1.65 13.64 1.00
CA ALA A 382 -0.38 13.03 0.58
C ALA A 382 -0.54 11.60 0.05
N VAL A 383 -1.44 10.81 0.65
CA VAL A 383 -1.76 9.45 0.16
C VAL A 383 -2.51 9.52 -1.17
N ILE A 384 -3.46 10.44 -1.33
CA ILE A 384 -4.18 10.61 -2.60
C ILE A 384 -3.27 11.09 -3.72
N SER A 385 -2.40 12.08 -3.46
CA SER A 385 -1.44 12.55 -4.44
C SER A 385 -0.48 11.43 -4.85
N GLY A 386 0.06 10.65 -3.91
CA GLY A 386 0.91 9.50 -4.25
C GLY A 386 0.18 8.42 -5.06
N PHE A 387 -1.11 8.18 -4.77
CA PHE A 387 -1.96 7.28 -5.55
C PHE A 387 -2.10 7.76 -7.00
N LEU A 388 -2.41 9.05 -7.20
CA LEU A 388 -2.55 9.65 -8.52
C LEU A 388 -1.24 9.72 -9.29
N GLU A 389 -0.12 10.06 -8.65
CA GLU A 389 1.20 10.06 -9.28
C GLU A 389 1.56 8.65 -9.81
N ASN A 390 1.30 7.59 -9.03
CA ASN A 390 1.50 6.22 -9.48
C ASN A 390 0.64 5.90 -10.72
N ILE A 391 -0.63 6.29 -10.72
CA ILE A 391 -1.53 6.13 -11.87
C ILE A 391 -0.98 6.87 -13.09
N VAL A 392 -0.57 8.14 -12.93
CA VAL A 392 -0.07 8.98 -14.02
C VAL A 392 1.23 8.43 -14.61
N HIS A 393 2.15 7.97 -13.78
CA HIS A 393 3.38 7.32 -14.25
C HIS A 393 3.07 6.09 -15.11
N LEU A 394 2.14 5.24 -14.66
CA LEU A 394 1.73 4.04 -15.40
C LEU A 394 0.98 4.37 -16.69
N MET A 395 0.12 5.39 -16.69
CA MET A 395 -0.59 5.86 -17.90
C MET A 395 0.38 6.39 -18.96
N ARG A 396 1.54 6.93 -18.55
CA ARG A 396 2.54 7.51 -19.47
C ARG A 396 3.56 6.51 -19.97
N LEU A 397 3.51 5.25 -19.54
CA LEU A 397 4.36 4.20 -20.09
C LEU A 397 4.03 4.03 -21.58
N ARG A 398 4.93 4.49 -22.43
CA ARG A 398 4.88 4.19 -23.86
C ARG A 398 5.32 2.73 -24.04
N GLY A 399 4.63 2.01 -24.93
CA GLY A 399 5.15 0.74 -25.43
C GLY A 399 6.56 0.95 -25.96
N VAL A 400 7.39 -0.09 -25.94
CA VAL A 400 8.81 -0.04 -26.34
C VAL A 400 9.02 0.38 -27.81
N ASP A 401 7.93 0.58 -28.56
CA ASP A 401 7.95 1.06 -29.93
C ASP A 401 7.80 2.59 -30.01
N GLY A 402 8.93 3.30 -30.01
CA GLY A 402 9.04 4.58 -30.74
C GLY A 402 9.21 5.85 -29.90
N THR A 403 10.47 6.32 -29.90
CA THR A 403 10.93 7.68 -29.55
C THR A 403 10.65 8.18 -28.15
N SER A 404 11.66 8.01 -27.30
CA SER A 404 12.07 9.02 -26.32
C SER A 404 12.36 10.34 -27.02
N THR A 405 11.58 11.37 -26.69
CA THR A 405 11.97 12.78 -26.82
C THR A 405 11.47 13.50 -25.60
#